data_AF-A0A7J3SBE3-F1
#
_entry.id   AF-A0A7J3SBE3-F1
#
_cell.length_a   1.000
_cell.length_b   1.000
_cell.length_c   1.000
_cell.angle_alpha   90.00
_cell.angle_beta   90.00
_cell.angle_gamma   90.00
#
_symmetry.space_group_name_H-M   'P 1'
#
loop_
_entity.id
_entity.type
_entity.pdbx_description
1 polymer ?
#
loop_
_entity_poly.entity_id
_entity_poly.type
_entity_poly.pdbx_seq_one_letter_code
_entity_poly.pdbx_strand_id
1 'polypeptide(L)'
;MKNKKIVSGLVFLSLVYVVLIVYGLRMVYSKPVVEAEAIVKEKPENLILIKKTQLFGKIERPGVVFDHEKHVLAVQKQGKKCDVCHSFNIYGESDFSYPKNIKSKDRKTLMNGFHDSCIGCHKENIKADRKSGPITCAECHKTENEKLVLKYPVVEFDFYLHDKHNKKLKNDCSLCHHSYDLEEKDESLRLVYEKGKEESCYYCHDFKNKELTDIQKVSFKKGLDIKTASHRQCINCHLLEKEKGNEAGPLKCVECHTGKYKTIADLKDIPRPNRDQPQKTFISIENATMKEVFFDHTYHEKNHKSCRECHHYALRSCSDCHTIEGTKEGKFINLSQAMHSAFSKESCVGCHSSIANKNKDCAGCHFLIKPVNIETMSPKSNSCSKCHTGKTEPQIREISKPSKVKDKIKIDIVAKEFEPADLPHLKIINKLIDVSNNSKLATYFHRDMNTICVGCHHNTQKTEITENKVPLCRSCHYKESRSLNKTGLVSAYHRGCLGCHEVMKLEKGRKCSECHKESAKRPKEIITEKNVNVVRQNKEKILNVWHP
;
A
#
# COMPACT_ATOMS: atom_id res chain seq x y z
N MET A 1 43.76 0.24 52.49
CA MET A 1 42.92 -0.33 51.39
C MET A 1 41.62 0.45 51.11
N LYS A 2 41.04 1.21 52.05
CA LYS A 2 39.81 2.00 51.84
C LYS A 2 39.96 3.15 50.82
N ASN A 3 41.08 3.89 50.84
CA ASN A 3 41.26 5.06 49.96
C ASN A 3 41.47 4.70 48.48
N LYS A 4 42.06 3.54 48.15
CA LYS A 4 42.25 3.12 46.74
C LYS A 4 40.92 2.77 46.04
N LYS A 5 39.93 2.26 46.78
CA LYS A 5 38.59 1.96 46.21
C LYS A 5 37.77 3.22 45.93
N ILE A 6 37.90 4.24 46.76
CA ILE A 6 37.21 5.54 46.59
C ILE A 6 37.79 6.29 45.39
N VAL A 7 39.12 6.32 45.24
CA VAL A 7 39.78 6.96 44.09
C VAL A 7 39.44 6.22 42.78
N SER A 8 39.41 4.88 42.78
CA SER A 8 39.01 4.10 41.61
C SER A 8 37.54 4.35 41.21
N GLY A 9 36.63 4.46 42.18
CA GLY A 9 35.22 4.79 41.93
C GLY A 9 35.02 6.19 41.34
N LEU A 10 35.77 7.19 41.83
CA LEU A 10 35.71 8.56 41.31
C LEU A 10 36.28 8.67 39.88
N VAL A 11 37.34 7.95 39.56
CA VAL A 11 37.90 7.90 38.20
C VAL A 11 36.93 7.24 37.23
N PHE A 12 36.24 6.16 37.65
CA PHE A 12 35.21 5.52 36.82
C PHE A 12 34.01 6.44 36.55
N LEU A 13 33.52 7.14 37.58
CA LEU A 13 32.44 8.12 37.44
C LEU A 13 32.81 9.28 36.52
N SER A 14 34.04 9.79 36.63
CA SER A 14 34.60 10.80 35.72
C SER A 14 34.61 10.32 34.26
N LEU A 15 35.07 9.08 34.02
CA LEU A 15 35.11 8.47 32.69
C LEU A 15 33.71 8.32 32.08
N VAL A 16 32.74 7.87 32.87
CA VAL A 16 31.33 7.78 32.45
C VAL A 16 30.78 9.16 32.10
N TYR A 17 31.10 10.17 32.91
CA TYR A 17 30.63 11.54 32.69
C TYR A 17 31.22 12.14 31.40
N VAL A 18 32.51 11.89 31.10
CA VAL A 18 33.14 12.30 29.84
C VAL A 18 32.50 11.59 28.65
N VAL A 19 32.20 10.30 28.75
CA VAL A 19 31.51 9.56 27.66
C VAL A 19 30.11 10.14 27.42
N LEU A 20 29.37 10.48 28.48
CA LEU A 20 28.05 11.11 28.38
C LEU A 20 28.13 12.51 27.76
N ILE A 21 29.15 13.32 28.11
CA ILE A 21 29.39 14.62 27.49
C ILE A 21 29.74 14.47 26.01
N VAL A 22 30.63 13.54 25.64
CA VAL A 22 30.99 13.29 24.23
C VAL A 22 29.78 12.80 23.43
N TYR A 23 28.96 11.93 24.02
CA TYR A 23 27.72 11.45 23.39
C TYR A 23 26.67 12.56 23.26
N GLY A 24 26.49 13.38 24.31
CA GLY A 24 25.61 14.53 24.32
C GLY A 24 26.03 15.61 23.32
N LEU A 25 27.32 15.93 23.26
CA LEU A 25 27.89 16.84 22.26
C LEU A 25 27.72 16.29 20.85
N ARG A 26 27.89 14.97 20.64
CA ARG A 26 27.56 14.34 19.36
C ARG A 26 26.11 14.57 18.99
N MET A 27 25.16 14.32 19.90
CA MET A 27 23.72 14.50 19.65
C MET A 27 23.33 15.96 19.39
N VAL A 28 23.98 16.93 20.04
CA VAL A 28 23.69 18.37 19.89
C VAL A 28 24.34 18.97 18.63
N TYR A 29 25.55 18.52 18.26
CA TYR A 29 26.31 19.06 17.13
C TYR A 29 26.23 18.22 15.85
N SER A 30 25.71 16.98 15.90
CA SER A 30 25.27 16.29 14.70
C SER A 30 23.97 16.94 14.23
N LYS A 31 24.09 18.00 13.42
CA LYS A 31 22.99 18.33 12.51
C LYS A 31 22.58 17.03 11.81
N PRO A 32 21.29 16.65 11.77
CA PRO A 32 20.88 15.59 10.87
C PRO A 32 21.43 16.00 9.50
N VAL A 33 22.32 15.19 8.94
CA VAL A 33 22.70 15.33 7.55
C VAL A 33 21.39 15.12 6.82
N VAL A 34 20.72 16.22 6.48
CA VAL A 34 19.64 16.19 5.51
C VAL A 34 20.34 15.75 4.23
N GLU A 35 20.33 14.43 3.99
CA GLU A 35 20.79 13.88 2.73
C GLU A 35 20.10 14.68 1.64
N ALA A 36 20.88 15.29 0.76
CA ALA A 36 20.33 16.13 -0.29
C ALA A 36 19.32 15.30 -1.09
N GLU A 37 18.10 15.83 -1.24
CA GLU A 37 16.97 15.10 -1.82
C GLU A 37 17.34 14.47 -3.17
N ALA A 38 17.04 13.19 -3.32
CA ALA A 38 17.27 12.45 -4.56
C ALA A 38 16.41 13.01 -5.70
N ILE A 39 16.98 13.12 -6.90
CA ILE A 39 16.24 13.50 -8.11
C ILE A 39 15.59 12.23 -8.66
N VAL A 40 14.30 12.05 -8.43
CA VAL A 40 13.56 10.86 -8.87
C VAL A 40 12.98 11.09 -10.26
N LYS A 41 13.41 10.29 -11.24
CA LYS A 41 12.76 10.21 -12.56
C LYS A 41 11.79 9.02 -12.57
N GLU A 42 10.51 9.33 -12.46
CA GLU A 42 9.42 8.38 -12.65
C GLU A 42 9.28 8.02 -14.14
N LYS A 43 8.97 6.76 -14.45
CA LYS A 43 8.81 6.27 -15.84
C LYS A 43 9.99 6.64 -16.75
N PRO A 44 11.21 6.15 -16.44
CA PRO A 44 12.44 6.54 -17.12
C PRO A 44 12.59 5.92 -18.52
N GLU A 45 11.49 5.55 -19.17
CA GLU A 45 11.45 4.91 -20.48
C GLU A 45 12.29 3.62 -20.54
N ASN A 46 13.36 3.60 -21.33
CA ASN A 46 14.27 2.45 -21.49
C ASN A 46 15.65 2.72 -20.85
N LEU A 47 15.74 3.68 -19.92
CA LEU A 47 16.99 4.10 -19.29
C LEU A 47 17.34 3.22 -18.09
N ILE A 48 18.55 2.67 -18.08
CA ILE A 48 19.11 1.91 -16.98
C ILE A 48 20.15 2.78 -16.28
N LEU A 49 20.03 2.94 -14.96
CA LEU A 49 21.07 3.56 -14.16
C LEU A 49 22.03 2.49 -13.67
N ILE A 50 23.23 2.45 -14.25
CA ILE A 50 24.32 1.58 -13.84
C ILE A 50 25.00 2.22 -12.63
N LYS A 51 24.50 1.86 -11.44
CA LYS A 51 25.01 2.33 -10.13
C LYS A 51 25.01 1.15 -9.15
N LYS A 52 26.10 0.38 -9.13
CA LYS A 52 26.25 -0.85 -8.33
C LYS A 52 26.79 -0.57 -6.91
N THR A 53 26.14 0.32 -6.16
CA THR A 53 26.57 0.73 -4.81
C THR A 53 26.65 -0.44 -3.82
N GLN A 54 25.79 -1.45 -3.96
CA GLN A 54 25.83 -2.66 -3.12
C GLN A 54 27.12 -3.47 -3.30
N LEU A 55 27.74 -3.45 -4.50
CA LEU A 55 28.99 -4.17 -4.79
C LEU A 55 30.22 -3.27 -4.63
N PHE A 56 30.07 -1.98 -4.89
CA PHE A 56 31.17 -1.03 -4.92
C PHE A 56 31.32 -0.22 -3.62
N GLY A 57 30.33 -0.22 -2.73
CA GLY A 57 30.29 0.70 -1.59
C GLY A 57 30.17 2.14 -2.07
N LYS A 58 31.05 3.03 -1.55
CA LYS A 58 31.12 4.42 -2.02
C LYS A 58 31.63 4.45 -3.47
N ILE A 59 30.83 5.04 -4.35
CA ILE A 59 31.19 5.25 -5.75
C ILE A 59 32.04 6.51 -5.90
N GLU A 60 33.07 6.45 -6.74
CA GLU A 60 34.00 7.58 -6.98
C GLU A 60 33.48 8.54 -8.06
N ARG A 61 32.54 8.08 -8.88
CA ARG A 61 31.94 8.84 -9.98
C ARG A 61 30.42 8.65 -9.99
N PRO A 62 29.66 9.61 -10.56
CA PRO A 62 28.22 9.46 -10.78
C PRO A 62 27.87 8.17 -11.53
N GLY A 63 26.65 7.68 -11.33
CA GLY A 63 26.15 6.51 -12.07
C GLY A 63 26.06 6.79 -13.58
N VAL A 64 26.19 5.75 -14.39
CA VAL A 64 26.06 5.85 -15.85
C VAL A 64 24.61 5.60 -16.24
N VAL A 65 24.01 6.53 -16.98
CA VAL A 65 22.68 6.34 -17.57
C VAL A 65 22.85 5.70 -18.94
N PHE A 66 22.30 4.50 -19.09
CA PHE A 66 22.38 3.68 -20.29
C PHE A 66 21.00 3.55 -20.94
N ASP A 67 20.86 4.02 -22.18
CA ASP A 67 19.62 3.87 -22.95
C ASP A 67 19.60 2.52 -23.66
N HIS A 68 18.86 1.55 -23.10
CA HIS A 68 18.89 0.18 -23.57
C HIS A 68 18.27 0.02 -24.97
N GLU A 69 17.14 0.68 -25.24
CA GLU A 69 16.48 0.60 -26.54
C GLU A 69 17.34 1.23 -27.64
N LYS A 70 17.98 2.36 -27.36
CA LYS A 70 18.91 2.98 -28.32
C LYS A 70 20.04 2.04 -28.72
N HIS A 71 20.60 1.29 -27.76
CA HIS A 71 21.65 0.29 -28.05
C HIS A 71 21.08 -0.89 -28.84
N VAL A 72 19.92 -1.43 -28.44
CA VAL A 72 19.26 -2.53 -29.16
C VAL A 72 19.02 -2.17 -30.63
N LEU A 73 18.46 -0.99 -30.91
CA LEU A 73 18.20 -0.52 -32.28
C LEU A 73 19.50 -0.32 -33.08
N ALA A 74 20.56 0.18 -32.45
CA ALA A 74 21.86 0.36 -33.11
C ALA A 74 22.51 -0.99 -33.47
N VAL A 75 22.45 -1.97 -32.58
CA VAL A 75 22.99 -3.32 -32.78
C VAL A 75 22.19 -4.09 -33.83
N GLN A 76 20.86 -4.00 -33.81
CA GLN A 76 19.98 -4.61 -34.81
C GLN A 76 20.22 -4.09 -36.23
N LYS A 77 20.47 -2.78 -36.39
CA LYS A 77 20.85 -2.19 -37.69
C LYS A 77 22.15 -2.76 -38.27
N GLN A 78 23.00 -3.36 -37.43
CA GLN A 78 24.23 -4.05 -37.84
C GLN A 78 24.00 -5.55 -38.07
N GLY A 79 22.76 -6.04 -38.06
CA GLY A 79 22.44 -7.47 -38.18
C GLY A 79 22.84 -8.30 -36.96
N LYS A 80 23.19 -7.67 -35.85
CA LYS A 80 23.64 -8.33 -34.62
C LYS A 80 22.48 -8.52 -33.64
N LYS A 81 22.63 -9.45 -32.69
CA LYS A 81 21.59 -9.82 -31.71
C LYS A 81 22.00 -9.49 -30.27
N CYS A 82 21.17 -9.90 -29.31
CA CYS A 82 21.34 -9.66 -27.88
C CYS A 82 22.64 -10.26 -27.30
N ASP A 83 23.18 -11.28 -27.97
CA ASP A 83 24.42 -12.01 -27.62
C ASP A 83 25.67 -11.12 -27.69
N VAL A 84 25.59 -9.97 -28.36
CA VAL A 84 26.67 -8.95 -28.32
C VAL A 84 26.96 -8.51 -26.89
N CYS A 85 25.92 -8.33 -26.07
CA CYS A 85 26.06 -7.81 -24.71
C CYS A 85 25.81 -8.88 -23.64
N HIS A 86 24.91 -9.83 -23.89
CA HIS A 86 24.49 -10.81 -22.90
C HIS A 86 24.98 -12.22 -23.22
N SER A 87 25.26 -13.02 -22.18
CA SER A 87 25.54 -14.44 -22.34
C SER A 87 24.25 -15.24 -22.48
N PHE A 88 24.34 -16.36 -23.20
CA PHE A 88 23.27 -17.34 -23.37
C PHE A 88 23.77 -18.71 -22.91
N ASN A 89 22.91 -19.48 -22.24
CA ASN A 89 23.21 -20.87 -21.86
C ASN A 89 22.98 -21.82 -23.06
N ILE A 90 23.24 -23.12 -22.86
CA ILE A 90 23.04 -24.16 -23.88
C ILE A 90 21.59 -24.31 -24.35
N TYR A 91 20.63 -23.79 -23.57
CA TYR A 91 19.20 -23.81 -23.87
C TYR A 91 18.73 -22.53 -24.57
N GLY A 92 19.64 -21.60 -24.89
CA GLY A 92 19.30 -20.33 -25.54
C GLY A 92 18.69 -19.30 -24.59
N GLU A 93 18.89 -19.43 -23.28
CA GLU A 93 18.39 -18.48 -22.28
C GLU A 93 19.49 -17.55 -21.78
N SER A 94 19.15 -16.27 -21.60
CA SER A 94 20.03 -15.27 -21.04
C SER A 94 19.77 -15.03 -19.55
N ASP A 95 20.83 -14.73 -18.81
CA ASP A 95 20.69 -14.21 -17.44
C ASP A 95 20.54 -12.67 -17.40
N PHE A 96 20.60 -12.02 -18.57
CA PHE A 96 20.58 -10.57 -18.77
C PHE A 96 21.62 -9.81 -17.94
N SER A 97 22.66 -10.50 -17.46
CA SER A 97 23.79 -9.90 -16.79
C SER A 97 24.66 -9.14 -17.79
N TYR A 98 25.29 -8.08 -17.33
CA TYR A 98 26.28 -7.33 -18.08
C TYR A 98 27.32 -6.74 -17.10
N PRO A 99 28.61 -6.70 -17.47
CA PRO A 99 29.25 -7.27 -18.67
C PRO A 99 29.25 -8.80 -18.70
N LYS A 100 29.26 -9.39 -19.91
CA LYS A 100 29.34 -10.84 -20.11
C LYS A 100 30.73 -11.40 -19.81
N ASN A 101 30.81 -12.68 -19.42
CA ASN A 101 32.05 -13.46 -19.27
C ASN A 101 33.10 -12.90 -18.29
N ILE A 102 32.68 -12.23 -17.22
CA ILE A 102 33.60 -11.76 -16.18
C ILE A 102 33.98 -12.89 -15.22
N LYS A 103 35.27 -12.96 -14.85
CA LYS A 103 35.82 -14.00 -13.96
C LYS A 103 35.37 -13.87 -12.50
N SER A 104 35.04 -12.66 -12.08
CA SER A 104 34.64 -12.34 -10.71
C SER A 104 33.81 -11.05 -10.67
N LYS A 105 33.00 -10.91 -9.62
CA LYS A 105 32.17 -9.72 -9.36
C LYS A 105 32.84 -8.72 -8.41
N ASP A 106 34.15 -8.85 -8.18
CA ASP A 106 34.88 -7.87 -7.37
C ASP A 106 34.92 -6.50 -8.06
N ARG A 107 35.17 -5.46 -7.26
CA ARG A 107 35.10 -4.07 -7.72
C ARG A 107 35.91 -3.80 -8.98
N LYS A 108 37.17 -4.25 -9.01
CA LYS A 108 38.11 -3.92 -10.08
C LYS A 108 37.77 -4.67 -11.36
N THR A 109 37.52 -5.98 -11.26
CA THR A 109 37.17 -6.81 -12.42
C THR A 109 35.88 -6.36 -13.06
N LEU A 110 34.84 -6.08 -12.26
CA LEU A 110 33.56 -5.63 -12.77
C LEU A 110 33.67 -4.26 -13.44
N MET A 111 34.34 -3.29 -12.78
CA MET A 111 34.58 -1.96 -13.35
C MET A 111 35.33 -2.02 -14.69
N ASN A 112 36.42 -2.79 -14.74
CA ASN A 112 37.18 -2.96 -15.98
C ASN A 112 36.34 -3.63 -17.06
N GLY A 113 35.57 -4.67 -16.72
CA GLY A 113 34.66 -5.33 -17.67
C GLY A 113 33.64 -4.37 -18.29
N PHE A 114 33.08 -3.42 -17.52
CA PHE A 114 32.22 -2.37 -18.05
C PHE A 114 32.99 -1.46 -19.01
N HIS A 115 34.17 -0.96 -18.62
CA HIS A 115 34.95 -0.07 -19.46
C HIS A 115 35.41 -0.74 -20.76
N ASP A 116 35.98 -1.95 -20.66
CA ASP A 116 36.52 -2.68 -21.80
C ASP A 116 35.42 -3.02 -22.82
N SER A 117 34.27 -3.49 -22.36
CA SER A 117 33.16 -3.85 -23.24
C SER A 117 32.45 -2.63 -23.84
N CYS A 118 32.14 -1.60 -23.04
CA CYS A 118 31.48 -0.39 -23.53
C CYS A 118 32.39 0.40 -24.48
N ILE A 119 33.60 0.76 -24.02
CA ILE A 119 34.52 1.62 -24.77
C ILE A 119 35.09 0.87 -25.97
N GLY A 120 35.31 -0.45 -25.87
CA GLY A 120 35.74 -1.29 -26.98
C GLY A 120 34.79 -1.20 -28.17
N CYS A 121 33.50 -1.49 -27.95
CA CYS A 121 32.46 -1.38 -28.98
C CYS A 121 32.35 0.05 -29.52
N HIS A 122 32.46 1.07 -28.67
CA HIS A 122 32.38 2.45 -29.12
C HIS A 122 33.56 2.83 -30.03
N LYS A 123 34.79 2.44 -29.67
CA LYS A 123 36.00 2.67 -30.47
C LYS A 123 35.94 1.96 -31.82
N GLU A 124 35.45 0.72 -31.87
CA GLU A 124 35.27 -0.01 -33.13
C GLU A 124 34.30 0.67 -34.08
N ASN A 125 33.16 1.17 -33.57
CA ASN A 125 32.21 1.90 -34.39
C ASN A 125 32.78 3.23 -34.88
N ILE A 126 33.55 3.96 -34.06
CA ILE A 126 34.24 5.19 -34.49
C ILE A 126 35.23 4.90 -35.62
N LYS A 127 36.06 3.85 -35.47
CA LYS A 127 37.02 3.42 -36.51
C LYS A 127 36.34 3.05 -37.82
N ALA A 128 35.11 2.54 -37.75
CA ALA A 128 34.30 2.17 -38.91
C ALA A 128 33.45 3.32 -39.46
N ASP A 129 33.69 4.57 -39.02
CA ASP A 129 32.92 5.77 -39.37
C ASP A 129 31.41 5.64 -39.12
N ARG A 130 31.04 4.96 -38.03
CA ARG A 130 29.65 4.76 -37.59
C ARG A 130 29.33 5.65 -36.40
N LYS A 131 28.07 6.08 -36.30
CA LYS A 131 27.57 6.75 -35.08
C LYS A 131 27.81 5.85 -33.87
N SER A 132 28.46 6.41 -32.86
CA SER A 132 28.94 5.67 -31.70
C SER A 132 28.68 6.44 -30.41
N GLY A 133 28.85 5.76 -29.27
CA GLY A 133 28.76 6.36 -27.96
C GLY A 133 30.10 6.95 -27.48
N PRO A 134 30.09 7.53 -26.27
CA PRO A 134 31.26 8.21 -25.70
C PRO A 134 32.41 7.25 -25.34
N ILE A 135 33.63 7.77 -25.40
CA ILE A 135 34.87 7.05 -25.01
C ILE A 135 35.60 7.73 -23.84
N THR A 136 35.07 8.85 -23.35
CA THR A 136 35.67 9.63 -22.24
C THR A 136 34.84 9.51 -20.96
N CYS A 137 35.48 9.78 -19.81
CA CYS A 137 34.89 9.57 -18.50
C CYS A 137 33.63 10.43 -18.27
N ALA A 138 33.70 11.73 -18.57
CA ALA A 138 32.68 12.71 -18.19
C ALA A 138 31.40 12.61 -19.05
N GLU A 139 31.50 12.04 -20.25
CA GLU A 139 30.35 11.84 -21.12
C GLU A 139 29.47 10.65 -20.67
N CYS A 140 30.07 9.65 -20.01
CA CYS A 140 29.35 8.54 -19.36
C CYS A 140 28.94 8.89 -17.92
N HIS A 141 29.91 9.32 -17.11
CA HIS A 141 29.75 9.61 -15.68
C HIS A 141 29.39 11.09 -15.45
N LYS A 142 28.24 11.50 -15.98
CA LYS A 142 27.80 12.90 -15.90
C LYS A 142 27.46 13.30 -14.47
N THR A 143 27.88 14.50 -14.06
CA THR A 143 27.61 15.06 -12.72
C THR A 143 26.12 15.15 -12.39
N GLU A 144 25.28 15.43 -13.38
CA GLU A 144 23.82 15.44 -13.24
C GLU A 144 23.23 14.10 -12.74
N ASN A 145 23.95 12.98 -12.91
CA ASN A 145 23.50 11.65 -12.49
C ASN A 145 23.81 11.33 -11.02
N GLU A 146 24.50 12.19 -10.27
CA GLU A 146 24.96 11.90 -8.92
C GLU A 146 23.80 11.56 -7.98
N LYS A 147 22.73 12.36 -8.06
CA LYS A 147 21.50 12.24 -7.24
C LYS A 147 20.34 11.56 -7.97
N LEU A 148 20.55 11.10 -9.20
CA LEU A 148 19.50 10.52 -10.02
C LEU A 148 19.07 9.15 -9.48
N VAL A 149 17.77 8.95 -9.37
CA VAL A 149 17.13 7.67 -9.08
C VAL A 149 16.08 7.42 -10.14
N LEU A 150 16.19 6.27 -10.82
CA LEU A 150 15.23 5.85 -11.83
C LEU A 150 14.19 4.92 -11.21
N LYS A 151 12.91 5.29 -11.29
CA LYS A 151 11.82 4.50 -10.74
C LYS A 151 10.86 4.06 -11.83
N TYR A 152 10.81 2.75 -12.02
CA TYR A 152 9.93 2.09 -12.97
C TYR A 152 8.58 1.79 -12.33
N PRO A 153 7.47 1.96 -13.07
CA PRO A 153 6.20 1.36 -12.67
C PRO A 153 6.36 -0.15 -12.50
N VAL A 154 5.75 -0.71 -11.47
CA VAL A 154 5.75 -2.17 -11.26
C VAL A 154 4.99 -2.85 -12.39
N VAL A 155 5.43 -4.03 -12.81
CA VAL A 155 4.63 -4.90 -13.67
C VAL A 155 3.63 -5.64 -12.78
N GLU A 156 2.34 -5.30 -12.89
CA GLU A 156 1.27 -6.03 -12.21
C GLU A 156 0.88 -7.23 -13.09
N PHE A 157 1.32 -8.44 -12.72
CA PHE A 157 0.83 -9.67 -13.32
C PHE A 157 -0.54 -10.01 -12.73
N ASP A 158 -1.55 -9.25 -13.17
CA ASP A 158 -2.94 -9.38 -12.74
C ASP A 158 -3.63 -10.61 -13.35
N PHE A 159 -4.87 -10.87 -12.94
CA PHE A 159 -5.64 -12.02 -13.44
C PHE A 159 -5.87 -11.99 -14.95
N TYR A 160 -5.91 -10.82 -15.59
CA TYR A 160 -6.06 -10.73 -17.04
C TYR A 160 -4.81 -11.20 -17.76
N LEU A 161 -3.64 -10.73 -17.32
CA LEU A 161 -2.38 -11.18 -17.89
C LEU A 161 -2.15 -12.67 -17.61
N HIS A 162 -2.48 -13.13 -16.40
CA HIS A 162 -2.41 -14.55 -16.07
C HIS A 162 -3.32 -15.40 -16.97
N ASP A 163 -4.59 -15.03 -17.14
CA ASP A 163 -5.53 -15.73 -18.02
C ASP A 163 -5.07 -15.72 -19.49
N LYS A 164 -4.50 -14.61 -19.97
CA LYS A 164 -3.91 -14.54 -21.32
C LYS A 164 -2.78 -15.56 -21.51
N HIS A 165 -1.90 -15.69 -20.52
CA HIS A 165 -0.81 -16.68 -20.57
C HIS A 165 -1.36 -18.10 -20.47
N ASN A 166 -2.26 -18.38 -19.52
CA ASN A 166 -2.89 -19.69 -19.39
C ASN A 166 -3.53 -20.15 -20.70
N LYS A 167 -4.31 -19.29 -21.37
CA LYS A 167 -4.92 -19.60 -22.66
C LYS A 167 -3.90 -19.88 -23.75
N LYS A 168 -2.86 -19.03 -23.86
CA LYS A 168 -1.80 -19.19 -24.87
C LYS A 168 -0.99 -20.47 -24.64
N LEU A 169 -0.73 -20.81 -23.39
CA LEU A 169 0.06 -21.96 -22.94
C LEU A 169 -0.80 -23.20 -22.69
N LYS A 170 -2.07 -23.21 -23.12
CA LYS A 170 -2.99 -24.36 -23.00
C LYS A 170 -3.12 -24.89 -21.57
N ASN A 171 -3.09 -23.99 -20.59
CA ASN A 171 -3.14 -24.27 -19.15
C ASN A 171 -2.00 -25.16 -18.62
N ASP A 172 -0.84 -25.17 -19.29
CA ASP A 172 0.34 -25.85 -18.78
C ASP A 172 1.08 -24.96 -17.75
N CYS A 173 0.74 -25.15 -16.47
CA CYS A 173 1.34 -24.42 -15.36
C CYS A 173 2.84 -24.72 -15.18
N SER A 174 3.30 -25.89 -15.65
CA SER A 174 4.67 -26.38 -15.44
C SER A 174 5.73 -25.55 -16.17
N LEU A 175 5.31 -24.79 -17.19
CA LEU A 175 6.17 -23.89 -17.96
C LEU A 175 6.64 -22.66 -17.16
N CYS A 176 6.02 -22.37 -16.01
CA CYS A 176 6.29 -21.17 -15.22
C CYS A 176 6.42 -21.45 -13.73
N HIS A 177 5.55 -22.28 -13.16
CA HIS A 177 5.53 -22.54 -11.73
C HIS A 177 6.46 -23.69 -11.35
N HIS A 178 7.21 -23.47 -10.28
CA HIS A 178 8.07 -24.47 -9.69
C HIS A 178 8.09 -24.32 -8.17
N SER A 179 8.36 -25.42 -7.49
CA SER A 179 8.73 -25.51 -6.09
C SER A 179 10.21 -25.90 -5.99
N TYR A 180 10.79 -25.69 -4.81
CA TYR A 180 12.19 -26.01 -4.55
C TYR A 180 12.29 -27.04 -3.43
N ASP A 181 12.73 -28.24 -3.79
CA ASP A 181 12.97 -29.32 -2.83
C ASP A 181 14.31 -29.08 -2.10
N LEU A 182 14.22 -28.85 -0.79
CA LEU A 182 15.39 -28.64 0.07
C LEU A 182 16.07 -29.95 0.49
N GLU A 183 15.36 -31.08 0.40
CA GLU A 183 15.84 -32.40 0.84
C GLU A 183 16.58 -33.14 -0.28
N GLU A 184 16.28 -32.84 -1.54
CA GLU A 184 16.99 -33.38 -2.70
C GLU A 184 18.48 -32.98 -2.67
N LYS A 185 19.36 -33.96 -2.91
CA LYS A 185 20.82 -33.80 -2.86
C LYS A 185 21.38 -33.27 -4.19
N ASP A 186 20.81 -33.68 -5.32
CA ASP A 186 21.18 -33.17 -6.63
C ASP A 186 20.52 -31.82 -6.89
N GLU A 187 21.31 -30.75 -6.88
CA GLU A 187 20.83 -29.39 -7.09
C GLU A 187 20.10 -29.20 -8.44
N SER A 188 20.42 -29.99 -9.46
CA SER A 188 19.77 -29.93 -10.77
C SER A 188 18.34 -30.47 -10.76
N LEU A 189 17.99 -31.29 -9.77
CA LEU A 189 16.66 -31.91 -9.61
C LEU A 189 15.78 -31.18 -8.59
N ARG A 190 16.31 -30.16 -7.89
CA ARG A 190 15.58 -29.45 -6.82
C ARG A 190 14.42 -28.61 -7.31
N LEU A 191 14.46 -28.13 -8.55
CA LEU A 191 13.34 -27.39 -9.13
C LEU A 191 12.33 -28.37 -9.73
N VAL A 192 11.17 -28.47 -9.10
CA VAL A 192 10.12 -29.41 -9.47
C VAL A 192 8.80 -28.69 -9.69
N TYR A 193 7.99 -29.17 -10.63
CA TYR A 193 6.61 -28.71 -10.75
C TYR A 193 5.70 -29.57 -9.88
N GLU A 194 4.95 -28.92 -8.98
CA GLU A 194 3.97 -29.57 -8.13
C GLU A 194 2.58 -29.00 -8.45
N LYS A 195 1.76 -29.80 -9.14
CA LYS A 195 0.39 -29.43 -9.49
C LYS A 195 -0.41 -29.07 -8.23
N GLY A 196 -1.11 -27.95 -8.26
CA GLY A 196 -1.89 -27.47 -7.11
C GLY A 196 -1.03 -26.79 -6.04
N LYS A 197 0.24 -26.46 -6.31
CA LYS A 197 1.09 -25.60 -5.45
C LYS A 197 1.58 -24.34 -6.18
N GLU A 198 0.93 -23.99 -7.29
CA GLU A 198 1.24 -22.79 -8.06
C GLU A 198 1.00 -21.53 -7.22
N GLU A 199 2.04 -20.71 -7.08
CA GLU A 199 1.96 -19.50 -6.29
C GLU A 199 2.76 -18.35 -6.89
N SER A 200 2.65 -17.17 -6.29
CA SER A 200 3.29 -15.96 -6.83
C SER A 200 4.80 -16.01 -6.63
N CYS A 201 5.56 -15.65 -7.67
CA CYS A 201 7.03 -15.55 -7.61
C CYS A 201 7.54 -14.71 -6.44
N TYR A 202 6.74 -13.73 -5.98
CA TYR A 202 7.13 -12.85 -4.88
C TYR A 202 7.31 -13.56 -3.54
N TYR A 203 6.65 -14.70 -3.32
CA TYR A 203 6.81 -15.45 -2.07
C TYR A 203 8.23 -15.99 -1.89
N CYS A 204 8.90 -16.35 -2.99
CA CYS A 204 10.26 -16.89 -2.99
C CYS A 204 11.34 -15.88 -3.42
N HIS A 205 10.97 -14.83 -4.16
CA HIS A 205 11.91 -13.89 -4.78
C HIS A 205 11.84 -12.44 -4.24
N ASP A 206 10.91 -12.09 -3.35
CA ASP A 206 10.89 -10.77 -2.70
C ASP A 206 11.65 -10.77 -1.36
N PHE A 207 12.80 -10.09 -1.33
CA PHE A 207 13.71 -10.06 -0.17
C PHE A 207 13.55 -8.81 0.72
N LYS A 208 12.41 -8.11 0.65
CA LYS A 208 12.16 -6.94 1.52
C LYS A 208 12.09 -7.29 3.00
N ASN A 209 11.84 -8.56 3.33
CA ASN A 209 11.80 -9.03 4.71
C ASN A 209 13.21 -9.13 5.31
N LYS A 210 13.36 -8.69 6.57
CA LYS A 210 14.62 -8.75 7.31
C LYS A 210 15.06 -10.18 7.64
N GLU A 211 14.10 -11.10 7.79
CA GLU A 211 14.34 -12.52 8.01
C GLU A 211 13.78 -13.28 6.80
N LEU A 212 14.64 -14.02 6.11
CA LEU A 212 14.32 -14.78 4.90
C LEU A 212 14.01 -16.25 5.27
N THR A 213 13.08 -16.88 4.55
CA THR A 213 12.90 -18.34 4.60
C THR A 213 14.11 -19.07 4.06
N ASP A 214 14.17 -20.38 4.28
CA ASP A 214 15.21 -21.22 3.67
C ASP A 214 15.17 -21.18 2.14
N ILE A 215 13.98 -21.18 1.54
CA ILE A 215 13.80 -21.00 0.09
C ILE A 215 14.27 -19.60 -0.36
N GLN A 216 13.86 -18.54 0.34
CA GLN A 216 14.30 -17.18 0.02
C GLN A 216 15.81 -17.01 0.18
N LYS A 217 16.45 -17.66 1.16
CA LYS A 217 17.91 -17.68 1.31
C LYS A 217 18.59 -18.33 0.10
N VAL A 218 18.01 -19.39 -0.47
CA VAL A 218 18.51 -20.01 -1.71
C VAL A 218 18.45 -19.02 -2.87
N SER A 219 17.27 -18.44 -3.12
CA SER A 219 17.08 -17.44 -4.18
C SER A 219 18.01 -16.24 -4.00
N PHE A 220 18.15 -15.74 -2.77
CA PHE A 220 19.03 -14.63 -2.43
C PHE A 220 20.51 -14.96 -2.73
N LYS A 221 21.01 -16.12 -2.30
CA LYS A 221 22.38 -16.58 -2.59
C LYS A 221 22.65 -16.71 -4.09
N LYS A 222 21.63 -17.14 -4.86
CA LYS A 222 21.69 -17.22 -6.33
C LYS A 222 21.51 -15.87 -7.04
N GLY A 223 21.23 -14.79 -6.30
CA GLY A 223 20.99 -13.46 -6.86
C GLY A 223 19.68 -13.34 -7.65
N LEU A 224 18.69 -14.18 -7.33
CA LEU A 224 17.40 -14.26 -8.00
C LEU A 224 16.35 -13.46 -7.22
N ASP A 225 16.53 -12.14 -7.15
CA ASP A 225 15.47 -11.26 -6.66
C ASP A 225 14.30 -11.19 -7.66
N ILE A 226 13.16 -10.64 -7.24
CA ILE A 226 11.96 -10.59 -8.08
C ILE A 226 12.23 -9.95 -9.44
N LYS A 227 13.10 -8.93 -9.49
CA LYS A 227 13.50 -8.27 -10.73
C LYS A 227 14.24 -9.25 -11.66
N THR A 228 15.26 -9.92 -11.14
CA THR A 228 16.11 -10.82 -11.91
C THR A 228 15.34 -12.07 -12.33
N ALA A 229 14.58 -12.67 -11.40
CA ALA A 229 13.75 -13.84 -11.67
C ALA A 229 12.69 -13.54 -12.74
N SER A 230 11.96 -12.42 -12.63
CA SER A 230 10.96 -12.04 -13.64
C SER A 230 11.58 -11.70 -14.99
N HIS A 231 12.69 -10.96 -15.04
CA HIS A 231 13.34 -10.68 -16.33
C HIS A 231 13.83 -11.97 -16.99
N ARG A 232 14.45 -12.88 -16.24
CA ARG A 232 14.90 -14.18 -16.78
C ARG A 232 13.74 -15.03 -17.27
N GLN A 233 12.68 -15.21 -16.48
CA GLN A 233 11.55 -16.07 -16.89
C GLN A 233 10.78 -15.46 -18.07
N CYS A 234 10.33 -14.21 -17.93
CA CYS A 234 9.39 -13.61 -18.88
C CYS A 234 10.09 -13.28 -20.21
N ILE A 235 11.25 -12.63 -20.17
CA ILE A 235 11.91 -12.12 -21.39
C ILE A 235 12.51 -13.27 -22.19
N ASN A 236 13.07 -14.31 -21.56
CA ASN A 236 13.58 -15.47 -22.32
C ASN A 236 12.45 -16.20 -23.04
N CYS A 237 11.32 -16.46 -22.38
CA CYS A 237 10.17 -17.08 -23.04
C CYS A 237 9.66 -16.22 -24.21
N HIS A 238 9.49 -14.91 -24.01
CA HIS A 238 9.07 -14.01 -25.09
C HIS A 238 10.09 -13.95 -26.24
N LEU A 239 11.39 -13.98 -25.94
CA LEU A 239 12.44 -13.96 -26.94
C LEU A 239 12.42 -15.24 -27.77
N LEU A 240 12.36 -16.40 -27.13
CA LEU A 240 12.28 -17.71 -27.78
C LEU A 240 11.04 -17.82 -28.68
N GLU A 241 9.87 -17.40 -28.19
CA GLU A 241 8.64 -17.44 -29.00
C GLU A 241 8.73 -16.49 -30.20
N LYS A 242 9.33 -15.31 -30.03
CA LYS A 242 9.54 -14.37 -31.13
C LYS A 242 10.52 -14.91 -32.17
N GLU A 243 11.59 -15.59 -31.74
CA GLU A 243 12.55 -16.23 -32.65
C GLU A 243 11.94 -17.38 -33.45
N LYS A 244 10.96 -18.09 -32.88
CA LYS A 244 10.15 -19.09 -33.59
C LYS A 244 9.13 -18.47 -34.57
N GLY A 245 9.01 -17.14 -34.61
CA GLY A 245 8.01 -16.43 -35.43
C GLY A 245 6.60 -16.44 -34.83
N ASN A 246 6.45 -16.86 -33.56
CA ASN A 246 5.16 -16.86 -32.88
C ASN A 246 4.82 -15.48 -32.31
N GLU A 247 3.53 -15.24 -32.07
CA GLU A 247 3.09 -14.11 -31.26
C GLU A 247 3.63 -14.28 -29.82
N ALA A 248 4.43 -13.32 -29.39
CA ALA A 248 5.08 -13.30 -28.09
C ALA A 248 4.72 -12.03 -27.30
N GLY A 249 4.97 -12.07 -25.99
CA GLY A 249 4.83 -10.89 -25.16
C GLY A 249 5.92 -9.83 -25.38
N PRO A 250 5.84 -8.70 -24.68
CA PRO A 250 6.74 -7.57 -24.86
C PRO A 250 8.19 -7.88 -24.46
N LEU A 251 9.13 -7.20 -25.13
CA LEU A 251 10.56 -7.28 -24.84
C LEU A 251 11.14 -5.94 -24.37
N LYS A 252 10.45 -4.81 -24.63
CA LYS A 252 10.93 -3.48 -24.27
C LYS A 252 10.52 -3.09 -22.86
N CYS A 253 11.35 -2.30 -22.20
CA CYS A 253 11.11 -1.85 -20.83
C CYS A 253 9.76 -1.14 -20.71
N VAL A 254 9.46 -0.20 -21.62
CA VAL A 254 8.22 0.60 -21.61
C VAL A 254 6.96 -0.19 -21.93
N GLU A 255 7.07 -1.32 -22.62
CA GLU A 255 5.94 -2.17 -22.97
C GLU A 255 5.52 -3.05 -21.78
N CYS A 256 6.46 -3.42 -20.91
CA CYS A 256 6.19 -4.11 -19.64
C CYS A 256 5.84 -3.10 -18.52
N HIS A 257 6.68 -2.09 -18.33
CA HIS A 257 6.61 -1.11 -17.25
C HIS A 257 5.72 0.09 -17.63
N THR A 258 4.49 -0.19 -18.06
CA THR A 258 3.57 0.82 -18.64
C THR A 258 3.06 1.84 -17.61
N GLY A 259 2.98 1.44 -16.34
CA GLY A 259 2.28 2.20 -15.29
C GLY A 259 0.79 2.37 -15.56
N LYS A 260 0.21 1.52 -16.40
CA LYS A 260 -1.23 1.40 -16.63
C LYS A 260 -1.68 0.10 -15.97
N TYR A 261 -2.64 0.21 -15.07
CA TYR A 261 -3.10 -0.89 -14.24
C TYR A 261 -4.60 -1.07 -14.39
N LYS A 262 -5.05 -2.32 -14.49
CA LYS A 262 -6.47 -2.64 -14.48
C LYS A 262 -7.05 -2.37 -13.10
N THR A 263 -8.29 -1.88 -13.08
CA THR A 263 -9.09 -1.73 -11.86
C THR A 263 -9.75 -3.06 -11.50
N ILE A 264 -10.28 -3.16 -10.28
CA ILE A 264 -11.06 -4.34 -9.85
C ILE A 264 -12.28 -4.55 -10.78
N ALA A 265 -12.91 -3.45 -11.21
CA ALA A 265 -14.03 -3.51 -12.15
C ALA A 265 -13.62 -4.12 -13.50
N ASP A 266 -12.45 -3.75 -14.03
CA ASP A 266 -11.92 -4.32 -15.29
C ASP A 266 -11.60 -5.82 -15.18
N LEU A 267 -11.34 -6.31 -13.96
CA LEU A 267 -10.98 -7.70 -13.69
C LEU A 267 -12.17 -8.56 -13.25
N LYS A 268 -13.38 -8.00 -13.14
CA LYS A 268 -14.54 -8.65 -12.54
C LYS A 268 -14.92 -9.96 -13.24
N ASP A 269 -14.89 -9.96 -14.57
CA ASP A 269 -15.35 -11.07 -15.41
C ASP A 269 -14.19 -11.96 -15.91
N ILE A 270 -12.97 -11.67 -15.47
CA ILE A 270 -11.78 -12.45 -15.82
C ILE A 270 -11.73 -13.72 -14.95
N PRO A 271 -11.54 -14.92 -15.54
CA PRO A 271 -11.37 -16.16 -14.80
C PRO A 271 -10.29 -16.04 -13.73
N ARG A 272 -10.57 -16.59 -12.55
CA ARG A 272 -9.60 -16.67 -11.46
C ARG A 272 -8.85 -18.00 -11.54
N PRO A 273 -7.54 -18.04 -11.24
CA PRO A 273 -6.79 -19.29 -11.17
C PRO A 273 -7.48 -20.25 -10.17
N ASN A 274 -7.80 -21.45 -10.63
CA ASN A 274 -8.32 -22.50 -9.76
C ASN A 274 -7.14 -23.35 -9.27
N ARG A 275 -7.02 -23.45 -7.95
CA ARG A 275 -6.03 -24.23 -7.20
C ARG A 275 -6.73 -25.00 -6.07
N ASP A 276 -7.96 -25.44 -6.34
CA ASP A 276 -8.84 -26.10 -5.39
C ASP A 276 -9.10 -25.27 -4.12
N GLN A 277 -9.06 -23.95 -4.25
CA GLN A 277 -9.40 -23.05 -3.15
C GLN A 277 -10.89 -23.19 -2.78
N PRO A 278 -11.23 -23.14 -1.48
CA PRO A 278 -12.62 -23.21 -1.06
C PRO A 278 -13.40 -22.02 -1.64
N GLN A 279 -14.63 -22.25 -2.07
CA GLN A 279 -15.50 -21.16 -2.56
C GLN A 279 -16.09 -20.36 -1.40
N LYS A 280 -16.67 -21.06 -0.43
CA LYS A 280 -17.16 -20.53 0.84
C LYS A 280 -16.66 -21.46 1.94
N THR A 281 -16.22 -20.89 3.05
CA THR A 281 -15.66 -21.66 4.17
C THR A 281 -16.03 -21.05 5.50
N PHE A 282 -15.84 -21.81 6.57
CA PHE A 282 -15.87 -21.31 7.94
C PHE A 282 -14.46 -21.34 8.49
N ILE A 283 -13.93 -20.16 8.81
CA ILE A 283 -12.67 -20.03 9.52
C ILE A 283 -12.93 -20.48 10.97
N SER A 284 -12.47 -21.69 11.27
CA SER A 284 -12.59 -22.34 12.57
C SER A 284 -11.20 -22.50 13.17
N ILE A 285 -11.08 -22.18 14.46
CA ILE A 285 -9.80 -22.19 15.17
C ILE A 285 -10.02 -22.98 16.46
N GLU A 286 -9.19 -23.98 16.65
CA GLU A 286 -9.23 -24.80 17.86
C GLU A 286 -8.97 -23.93 19.09
N ASN A 287 -9.72 -24.16 20.18
CA ASN A 287 -9.63 -23.41 21.43
C ASN A 287 -9.95 -21.91 21.34
N ALA A 288 -10.56 -21.43 20.25
CA ALA A 288 -11.00 -20.05 20.15
C ALA A 288 -12.24 -19.78 21.02
N THR A 289 -12.30 -18.59 21.63
CA THR A 289 -13.42 -18.13 22.46
C THR A 289 -14.58 -17.54 21.65
N MET A 290 -14.30 -17.11 20.42
CA MET A 290 -15.29 -16.55 19.50
C MET A 290 -15.82 -17.64 18.57
N LYS A 291 -17.07 -17.49 18.13
CA LYS A 291 -17.68 -18.38 17.13
C LYS A 291 -16.89 -18.37 15.82
N GLU A 292 -17.04 -19.42 15.02
CA GLU A 292 -16.47 -19.50 13.67
C GLU A 292 -16.91 -18.33 12.79
N VAL A 293 -16.09 -18.00 11.80
CA VAL A 293 -16.35 -16.90 10.86
C VAL A 293 -16.67 -17.46 9.49
N PHE A 294 -17.87 -17.16 9.00
CA PHE A 294 -18.20 -17.43 7.59
C PHE A 294 -17.38 -16.53 6.66
N PHE A 295 -16.76 -17.11 5.64
CA PHE A 295 -15.94 -16.42 4.67
C PHE A 295 -16.30 -16.84 3.24
N ASP A 296 -16.80 -15.89 2.44
CA ASP A 296 -17.07 -16.06 1.01
C ASP A 296 -15.79 -15.74 0.22
N HIS A 297 -14.96 -16.77 0.02
CA HIS A 297 -13.67 -16.63 -0.64
C HIS A 297 -13.84 -16.24 -2.11
N THR A 298 -14.82 -16.82 -2.83
CA THR A 298 -15.13 -16.47 -4.23
C THR A 298 -15.47 -14.99 -4.39
N TYR A 299 -16.24 -14.42 -3.46
CA TYR A 299 -16.54 -12.99 -3.47
C TYR A 299 -15.26 -12.16 -3.31
N HIS A 300 -14.40 -12.51 -2.35
CA HIS A 300 -13.15 -11.79 -2.13
C HIS A 300 -12.20 -11.90 -3.34
N GLU A 301 -12.04 -13.08 -3.94
CA GLU A 301 -11.24 -13.28 -5.15
C GLU A 301 -11.64 -12.34 -6.30
N LYS A 302 -12.94 -12.09 -6.46
CA LYS A 302 -13.47 -11.20 -7.50
C LYS A 302 -13.28 -9.71 -7.19
N ASN A 303 -13.05 -9.36 -5.91
CA ASN A 303 -12.91 -7.98 -5.44
C ASN A 303 -11.46 -7.59 -5.12
N HIS A 304 -10.48 -8.43 -5.46
CA HIS A 304 -9.05 -8.13 -5.37
C HIS A 304 -8.35 -8.34 -6.71
N LYS A 305 -7.17 -7.72 -6.88
CA LYS A 305 -6.35 -7.85 -8.10
C LYS A 305 -5.43 -9.07 -8.08
N SER A 306 -5.10 -9.58 -6.89
CA SER A 306 -4.26 -10.75 -6.72
C SER A 306 -4.50 -11.43 -5.38
N CYS A 307 -4.16 -12.71 -5.29
CA CYS A 307 -4.24 -13.48 -4.05
C CYS A 307 -3.33 -12.94 -2.94
N ARG A 308 -2.26 -12.22 -3.32
CA ARG A 308 -1.25 -11.63 -2.42
C ARG A 308 -1.79 -10.49 -1.55
N GLU A 309 -2.95 -9.95 -1.87
CA GLU A 309 -3.56 -8.90 -1.05
C GLU A 309 -3.96 -9.41 0.35
N CYS A 310 -4.25 -10.72 0.46
CA CYS A 310 -4.49 -11.39 1.75
C CYS A 310 -3.36 -12.38 2.07
N HIS A 311 -3.03 -13.26 1.12
CA HIS A 311 -1.93 -14.21 1.27
C HIS A 311 -0.59 -13.52 1.05
N HIS A 312 -0.18 -12.66 1.97
CA HIS A 312 0.99 -11.80 1.78
C HIS A 312 2.34 -12.53 1.84
N TYR A 313 2.34 -13.86 2.00
CA TYR A 313 3.54 -14.67 2.20
C TYR A 313 3.54 -16.01 1.48
N ALA A 314 2.44 -16.76 1.51
CA ALA A 314 2.25 -18.04 0.82
C ALA A 314 0.75 -18.34 0.72
N LEU A 315 0.33 -19.17 -0.26
CA LEU A 315 -1.07 -19.60 -0.40
C LEU A 315 -1.43 -20.74 0.56
N ARG A 316 -1.36 -20.45 1.87
CA ARG A 316 -1.73 -21.35 2.97
C ARG A 316 -2.66 -20.66 3.99
N SER A 317 -3.09 -21.38 5.03
CA SER A 317 -3.98 -20.82 6.04
C SER A 317 -3.27 -19.75 6.86
N CYS A 318 -4.04 -18.75 7.30
CA CYS A 318 -3.52 -17.70 8.19
C CYS A 318 -3.05 -18.29 9.53
N SER A 319 -3.77 -19.30 10.03
CA SER A 319 -3.51 -19.97 11.30
C SER A 319 -2.19 -20.74 11.35
N ASP A 320 -1.61 -21.05 10.18
CA ASP A 320 -0.33 -21.76 10.09
C ASP A 320 0.81 -20.93 10.69
N CYS A 321 0.73 -19.59 10.59
CA CYS A 321 1.69 -18.66 11.19
C CYS A 321 1.09 -17.83 12.32
N HIS A 322 -0.16 -17.42 12.18
CA HIS A 322 -0.87 -16.57 13.13
C HIS A 322 -1.73 -17.42 14.04
N THR A 323 -1.13 -18.10 15.01
CA THR A 323 -1.86 -18.85 16.04
C THR A 323 -2.49 -17.90 17.08
N ILE A 324 -3.29 -18.44 18.01
CA ILE A 324 -3.88 -17.64 19.11
C ILE A 324 -2.80 -16.94 19.95
N GLU A 325 -1.69 -17.63 20.21
CA GLU A 325 -0.57 -17.09 20.98
C GLU A 325 0.44 -16.33 20.09
N GLY A 326 0.42 -16.60 18.78
CA GLY A 326 1.42 -16.14 17.83
C GLY A 326 2.62 -17.07 17.75
N THR A 327 3.27 -17.12 16.59
CA THR A 327 4.46 -17.96 16.37
C THR A 327 5.65 -17.12 15.96
N LYS A 328 6.87 -17.66 16.06
CA LYS A 328 8.07 -17.01 15.53
C LYS A 328 7.94 -16.73 14.02
N GLU A 329 7.40 -17.67 13.25
CA GLU A 329 7.21 -17.51 11.81
C GLU A 329 6.26 -16.35 11.48
N GLY A 330 5.16 -16.24 12.24
CA GLY A 330 4.23 -15.10 12.18
C GLY A 330 4.74 -13.82 12.86
N LYS A 331 6.02 -13.77 13.25
CA LYS A 331 6.65 -12.66 14.01
C LYS A 331 5.88 -12.26 15.27
N PHE A 332 5.29 -13.27 15.93
CA PHE A 332 4.45 -13.14 17.12
C PHE A 332 3.20 -12.28 16.92
N ILE A 333 2.80 -12.02 15.68
CA ILE A 333 1.49 -11.46 15.38
C ILE A 333 0.48 -12.58 15.57
N ASN A 334 -0.37 -12.46 16.58
CA ASN A 334 -1.40 -13.45 16.85
C ASN A 334 -2.57 -13.35 15.86
N LEU A 335 -3.42 -14.38 15.85
CA LEU A 335 -4.55 -14.47 14.94
C LEU A 335 -5.51 -13.29 15.05
N SER A 336 -5.76 -12.82 16.27
CA SER A 336 -6.67 -11.69 16.50
C SER A 336 -6.14 -10.41 15.84
N GLN A 337 -4.85 -10.13 15.98
CA GLN A 337 -4.19 -9.00 15.31
C GLN A 337 -4.18 -9.16 13.79
N ALA A 338 -3.87 -10.36 13.28
CA ALA A 338 -3.85 -10.66 11.85
C ALA A 338 -5.22 -10.41 11.19
N MET A 339 -6.31 -10.75 11.88
CA MET A 339 -7.68 -10.63 11.34
C MET A 339 -8.33 -9.26 11.57
N HIS A 340 -7.92 -8.53 12.61
CA HIS A 340 -8.66 -7.35 13.08
C HIS A 340 -7.85 -6.05 13.13
N SER A 341 -6.56 -6.05 12.79
CA SER A 341 -5.75 -4.83 12.79
C SER A 341 -6.33 -3.77 11.85
N ALA A 342 -6.85 -2.67 12.42
CA ALA A 342 -7.46 -1.59 11.65
C ALA A 342 -6.50 -0.87 10.68
N PHE A 343 -5.20 -1.11 10.81
CA PHE A 343 -4.14 -0.44 10.05
C PHE A 343 -3.47 -1.34 9.01
N SER A 344 -3.79 -2.65 8.99
CA SER A 344 -3.29 -3.60 7.99
C SER A 344 -4.36 -3.87 6.94
N LYS A 345 -3.98 -3.82 5.66
CA LYS A 345 -4.91 -4.13 4.55
C LYS A 345 -5.09 -5.63 4.34
N GLU A 346 -4.21 -6.43 4.93
CA GLU A 346 -4.24 -7.89 4.94
C GLU A 346 -5.25 -8.41 5.98
N SER A 347 -5.71 -7.56 6.90
CA SER A 347 -6.74 -7.90 7.89
C SER A 347 -8.15 -7.60 7.38
N CYS A 348 -9.14 -8.35 7.87
CA CYS A 348 -10.56 -8.13 7.55
C CYS A 348 -10.99 -6.71 7.91
N VAL A 349 -10.72 -6.28 9.15
CA VAL A 349 -11.17 -4.98 9.67
C VAL A 349 -10.44 -3.83 8.99
N GLY A 350 -9.14 -3.94 8.78
CA GLY A 350 -8.34 -2.86 8.18
C GLY A 350 -8.60 -2.69 6.70
N CYS A 351 -8.79 -3.79 5.94
CA CYS A 351 -9.24 -3.71 4.55
C CYS A 351 -10.61 -3.03 4.44
N HIS A 352 -11.61 -3.50 5.19
CA HIS A 352 -12.97 -2.94 5.18
C HIS A 352 -12.98 -1.47 5.62
N SER A 353 -12.22 -1.12 6.66
CA SER A 353 -12.09 0.28 7.12
C SER A 353 -11.43 1.16 6.06
N SER A 354 -10.40 0.66 5.38
CA SER A 354 -9.77 1.38 4.26
C SER A 354 -10.75 1.61 3.12
N ILE A 355 -11.61 0.65 2.78
CA ILE A 355 -12.65 0.79 1.76
C ILE A 355 -13.66 1.88 2.19
N ALA A 356 -14.18 1.78 3.42
CA ALA A 356 -15.18 2.71 3.94
C ALA A 356 -14.66 4.15 4.06
N ASN A 357 -13.39 4.34 4.42
CA ASN A 357 -12.80 5.67 4.60
C ASN A 357 -12.35 6.31 3.28
N LYS A 358 -12.00 5.52 2.26
CA LYS A 358 -11.54 6.05 0.96
C LYS A 358 -12.67 6.27 -0.03
N ASN A 359 -13.74 5.47 0.06
CA ASN A 359 -14.89 5.67 -0.79
C ASN A 359 -15.64 6.92 -0.31
N LYS A 360 -15.68 7.97 -1.15
CA LYS A 360 -16.38 9.22 -0.85
C LYS A 360 -17.84 8.99 -0.44
N ASP A 361 -18.50 7.96 -0.97
CA ASP A 361 -19.91 7.70 -0.67
C ASP A 361 -20.11 7.11 0.73
N CYS A 362 -19.08 6.46 1.30
CA CYS A 362 -19.10 5.88 2.65
C CYS A 362 -18.43 6.80 3.68
N ALA A 363 -17.42 7.57 3.25
CA ALA A 363 -16.56 8.36 4.12
C ALA A 363 -17.35 9.37 4.95
N GLY A 364 -18.47 9.89 4.44
CA GLY A 364 -19.33 10.88 5.11
C GLY A 364 -19.77 10.49 6.53
N CYS A 365 -19.98 9.20 6.79
CA CYS A 365 -20.21 8.70 8.15
C CYS A 365 -18.93 8.12 8.76
N HIS A 366 -18.18 7.33 7.99
CA HIS A 366 -17.06 6.55 8.51
C HIS A 366 -15.86 7.39 8.98
N PHE A 367 -15.70 8.63 8.51
CA PHE A 367 -14.65 9.53 9.01
C PHE A 367 -14.85 9.95 10.48
N LEU A 368 -16.09 9.88 10.99
CA LEU A 368 -16.44 10.22 12.38
C LEU A 368 -16.46 8.99 13.29
N ILE A 369 -16.46 7.79 12.71
CA ILE A 369 -16.56 6.54 13.45
C ILE A 369 -15.15 6.06 13.79
N LYS A 370 -14.87 5.91 15.08
CA LYS A 370 -13.60 5.34 15.53
C LYS A 370 -13.50 3.86 15.13
N PRO A 371 -12.33 3.39 14.69
CA PRO A 371 -12.12 1.97 14.45
C PRO A 371 -12.32 1.17 15.75
N VAL A 372 -12.72 -0.08 15.61
CA VAL A 372 -12.85 -1.00 16.74
C VAL A 372 -11.47 -1.25 17.32
N ASN A 373 -11.32 -0.99 18.62
CA ASN A 373 -10.19 -1.43 19.41
C ASN A 373 -10.53 -2.79 20.01
N ILE A 374 -9.78 -3.82 19.62
CA ILE A 374 -10.05 -5.21 19.98
C ILE A 374 -9.74 -5.48 21.46
N GLU A 375 -8.67 -4.85 21.99
CA GLU A 375 -8.23 -5.02 23.38
C GLU A 375 -9.30 -4.55 24.37
N THR A 376 -9.94 -3.42 24.06
CA THR A 376 -10.96 -2.78 24.90
C THR A 376 -12.38 -3.07 24.42
N MET A 377 -12.53 -3.86 23.34
CA MET A 377 -13.78 -4.11 22.61
C MET A 377 -14.61 -2.84 22.35
N SER A 378 -13.92 -1.71 22.15
CA SER A 378 -14.51 -0.38 22.12
C SER A 378 -14.49 0.24 20.71
N PRO A 379 -15.55 0.93 20.27
CA PRO A 379 -16.84 1.01 20.94
C PRO A 379 -17.52 -0.38 20.99
N LYS A 380 -18.24 -0.66 22.09
CA LYS A 380 -19.05 -1.88 22.30
C LYS A 380 -20.14 -1.95 21.24
N SER A 381 -19.75 -2.36 20.05
CA SER A 381 -20.54 -2.37 18.85
C SER A 381 -20.91 -3.81 18.54
N ASN A 382 -22.13 -4.03 18.06
CA ASN A 382 -22.59 -5.35 17.64
C ASN A 382 -21.97 -5.76 16.28
N SER A 383 -20.71 -5.41 16.05
CA SER A 383 -19.94 -5.67 14.84
C SER A 383 -19.34 -7.08 14.87
N CYS A 384 -18.96 -7.60 16.05
CA CYS A 384 -18.38 -8.93 16.20
C CYS A 384 -19.30 -10.02 15.63
N SER A 385 -20.60 -9.97 15.95
CA SER A 385 -21.61 -10.93 15.48
C SER A 385 -21.91 -10.83 13.97
N LYS A 386 -21.35 -9.84 13.27
CA LYS A 386 -21.45 -9.77 11.81
C LYS A 386 -20.52 -10.77 11.13
N CYS A 387 -19.37 -11.05 11.73
CA CYS A 387 -18.41 -12.05 11.23
C CYS A 387 -18.52 -13.35 12.02
N HIS A 388 -18.55 -13.29 13.34
CA HIS A 388 -18.62 -14.46 14.24
C HIS A 388 -20.04 -15.00 14.33
N THR A 389 -20.50 -15.63 13.25
CA THR A 389 -21.84 -16.20 13.12
C THR A 389 -21.90 -17.68 13.48
N GLY A 390 -20.74 -18.31 13.72
CA GLY A 390 -20.63 -19.75 13.84
C GLY A 390 -20.80 -20.41 12.48
N LYS A 391 -21.34 -21.64 12.46
CA LYS A 391 -21.60 -22.41 11.23
C LYS A 391 -22.85 -21.96 10.46
N THR A 392 -23.17 -20.67 10.49
CA THR A 392 -24.34 -20.11 9.82
C THR A 392 -23.92 -19.05 8.82
N GLU A 393 -24.31 -19.26 7.56
CA GLU A 393 -24.17 -18.25 6.50
C GLU A 393 -25.11 -17.06 6.78
N PRO A 394 -24.59 -15.83 6.85
CA PRO A 394 -25.40 -14.68 7.18
C PRO A 394 -26.38 -14.30 6.06
N GLN A 395 -27.64 -14.07 6.43
CA GLN A 395 -28.64 -13.53 5.53
C GLN A 395 -28.41 -12.03 5.33
N ILE A 396 -28.13 -11.63 4.09
CA ILE A 396 -27.95 -10.22 3.70
C ILE A 396 -29.32 -9.67 3.31
N ARG A 397 -29.70 -8.54 3.92
CA ARG A 397 -30.97 -7.85 3.62
C ARG A 397 -30.71 -6.36 3.48
N GLU A 398 -31.34 -5.76 2.48
CA GLU A 398 -31.32 -4.31 2.29
C GLU A 398 -32.09 -3.59 3.39
N ILE A 399 -31.66 -2.36 3.68
CA ILE A 399 -32.35 -1.49 4.62
C ILE A 399 -33.53 -0.83 3.91
N SER A 400 -34.73 -0.99 4.44
CA SER A 400 -35.92 -0.28 3.97
C SER A 400 -35.88 1.20 4.35
N LYS A 401 -36.43 2.05 3.50
CA LYS A 401 -36.56 3.49 3.77
C LYS A 401 -37.55 3.73 4.94
N PRO A 402 -37.27 4.68 5.85
CA PRO A 402 -38.16 4.98 6.96
C PRO A 402 -39.47 5.61 6.50
N SER A 403 -40.57 5.25 7.17
CA SER A 403 -41.88 5.87 6.95
C SER A 403 -42.23 6.94 7.99
N LYS A 404 -41.65 6.88 9.20
CA LYS A 404 -42.03 7.77 10.31
C LYS A 404 -41.01 8.88 10.65
N VAL A 405 -39.91 8.96 9.90
CA VAL A 405 -38.89 9.99 10.09
C VAL A 405 -39.36 11.34 9.54
N LYS A 406 -39.15 12.43 10.29
CA LYS A 406 -39.51 13.80 9.88
C LYS A 406 -38.79 14.20 8.59
N ASP A 407 -39.53 14.82 7.67
CA ASP A 407 -39.01 15.30 6.39
C ASP A 407 -37.92 16.36 6.55
N LYS A 408 -38.21 17.41 7.34
CA LYS A 408 -37.29 18.51 7.65
C LYS A 408 -37.15 18.72 9.16
N ILE A 409 -35.94 19.13 9.57
CA ILE A 409 -35.63 19.52 10.95
C ILE A 409 -35.13 20.96 10.95
N LYS A 410 -35.79 21.81 11.71
CA LYS A 410 -35.36 23.20 11.94
C LYS A 410 -34.37 23.24 13.10
N ILE A 411 -33.18 23.79 12.88
CA ILE A 411 -32.13 23.94 13.89
C ILE A 411 -32.06 25.42 14.29
N ASP A 412 -32.75 25.77 15.38
CA ASP A 412 -32.90 27.15 15.88
C ASP A 412 -32.10 27.44 17.16
N ILE A 413 -31.73 26.40 17.91
CA ILE A 413 -31.09 26.51 19.23
C ILE A 413 -29.76 27.28 19.25
N VAL A 414 -29.08 27.36 18.10
CA VAL A 414 -27.82 28.11 17.91
C VAL A 414 -28.00 29.37 17.05
N ALA A 415 -29.22 29.70 16.61
CA ALA A 415 -29.48 30.86 15.77
C ALA A 415 -29.16 32.16 16.54
N LYS A 416 -28.31 32.99 15.93
CA LYS A 416 -27.89 34.31 16.44
C LYS A 416 -27.58 35.24 15.27
N GLU A 417 -26.38 35.09 14.68
CA GLU A 417 -25.92 35.89 13.52
C GLU A 417 -26.60 35.45 12.22
N PHE A 418 -27.14 34.24 12.18
CA PHE A 418 -27.83 33.64 11.05
C PHE A 418 -29.22 33.16 11.49
N GLU A 419 -30.14 33.07 10.52
CA GLU A 419 -31.45 32.43 10.68
C GLU A 419 -31.30 30.93 11.00
N PRO A 420 -32.32 30.29 11.58
CA PRO A 420 -32.33 28.83 11.78
C PRO A 420 -32.06 28.05 10.49
N ALA A 421 -31.26 26.99 10.57
CA ALA A 421 -30.99 26.13 9.43
C ALA A 421 -32.11 25.11 9.22
N ASP A 422 -32.56 24.92 7.99
CA ASP A 422 -33.52 23.88 7.61
C ASP A 422 -32.77 22.66 7.06
N LEU A 423 -32.72 21.58 7.84
CA LEU A 423 -32.08 20.33 7.45
C LEU A 423 -33.08 19.43 6.69
N PRO A 424 -32.85 19.08 5.41
CA PRO A 424 -33.68 18.14 4.65
C PRO A 424 -33.41 16.69 5.07
N HIS A 425 -33.83 16.36 6.29
CA HIS A 425 -33.45 15.17 7.03
C HIS A 425 -33.81 13.85 6.32
N LEU A 426 -35.08 13.66 5.92
CA LEU A 426 -35.52 12.42 5.27
C LEU A 426 -34.83 12.22 3.90
N LYS A 427 -34.61 13.30 3.16
CA LYS A 427 -33.90 13.26 1.87
C LYS A 427 -32.46 12.77 2.03
N ILE A 428 -31.75 13.25 3.05
CA ILE A 428 -30.37 12.83 3.34
C ILE A 428 -30.36 11.35 3.73
N ILE A 429 -31.24 10.93 4.64
CA ILE A 429 -31.31 9.52 5.09
C ILE A 429 -31.59 8.58 3.92
N ASN A 430 -32.59 8.88 3.10
CA ASN A 430 -32.92 8.05 1.93
C ASN A 430 -31.73 7.91 0.98
N LYS A 431 -30.98 9.00 0.75
CA LYS A 431 -29.79 8.94 -0.10
C LYS A 431 -28.69 8.08 0.51
N LEU A 432 -28.46 8.17 1.82
CA LEU A 432 -27.46 7.35 2.53
C LEU A 432 -27.84 5.87 2.57
N ILE A 433 -29.13 5.55 2.69
CA ILE A 433 -29.65 4.18 2.58
C ILE A 433 -29.39 3.63 1.18
N ASP A 434 -29.71 4.39 0.13
CA ASP A 434 -29.46 3.97 -1.25
C ASP A 434 -27.96 3.70 -1.49
N VAL A 435 -27.08 4.57 -0.96
CA VAL A 435 -25.63 4.35 -1.00
C VAL A 435 -25.22 3.06 -0.28
N SER A 436 -25.75 2.82 0.92
CA SER A 436 -25.46 1.61 1.69
C SER A 436 -25.91 0.35 0.95
N ASN A 437 -27.15 0.33 0.43
CA ASN A 437 -27.70 -0.85 -0.25
C ASN A 437 -26.97 -1.18 -1.57
N ASN A 438 -26.38 -0.18 -2.23
CA ASN A 438 -25.58 -0.37 -3.45
C ASN A 438 -24.19 -1.01 -3.21
N SER A 439 -23.80 -1.26 -1.96
CA SER A 439 -22.52 -1.88 -1.61
C SER A 439 -22.75 -3.17 -0.82
N LYS A 440 -22.32 -4.32 -1.38
CA LYS A 440 -22.41 -5.61 -0.69
C LYS A 440 -21.74 -5.60 0.69
N LEU A 441 -20.59 -4.94 0.81
CA LEU A 441 -19.90 -4.76 2.09
C LEU A 441 -20.78 -3.98 3.08
N ALA A 442 -21.35 -2.86 2.66
CA ALA A 442 -22.18 -2.05 3.53
C ALA A 442 -23.48 -2.80 3.90
N THR A 443 -24.18 -3.41 2.95
CA THR A 443 -25.41 -4.20 3.21
C THR A 443 -25.15 -5.37 4.16
N TYR A 444 -23.96 -5.99 4.13
CA TYR A 444 -23.59 -7.05 5.06
C TYR A 444 -23.49 -6.56 6.52
N PHE A 445 -22.86 -5.40 6.73
CA PHE A 445 -22.63 -4.84 8.06
C PHE A 445 -23.82 -3.99 8.59
N HIS A 446 -24.48 -3.25 7.71
CA HIS A 446 -25.60 -2.36 8.02
C HIS A 446 -26.94 -3.10 7.91
N ARG A 447 -27.22 -4.00 8.87
CA ARG A 447 -28.44 -4.84 8.84
C ARG A 447 -29.72 -4.16 9.33
N ASP A 448 -29.61 -2.95 9.87
CA ASP A 448 -30.75 -2.23 10.45
C ASP A 448 -30.57 -0.72 10.27
N MET A 449 -31.68 0.00 10.19
CA MET A 449 -31.68 1.45 10.00
C MET A 449 -30.95 2.20 11.12
N ASN A 450 -30.99 1.69 12.35
CA ASN A 450 -30.27 2.31 13.48
C ASN A 450 -28.77 2.42 13.20
N THR A 451 -28.20 1.50 12.42
CA THR A 451 -26.79 1.54 11.99
C THR A 451 -26.48 2.76 11.11
N ILE A 452 -27.44 3.19 10.27
CA ILE A 452 -27.29 4.42 9.48
C ILE A 452 -27.48 5.65 10.38
N CYS A 453 -28.48 5.64 11.26
CA CYS A 453 -28.78 6.76 12.15
C CYS A 453 -27.59 7.12 13.07
N VAL A 454 -26.86 6.15 13.61
CA VAL A 454 -25.69 6.39 14.49
C VAL A 454 -24.51 7.04 13.78
N GLY A 455 -24.51 7.13 12.45
CA GLY A 455 -23.53 7.92 11.70
C GLY A 455 -23.57 9.41 12.06
N CYS A 456 -24.75 9.93 12.40
CA CYS A 456 -24.94 11.29 12.91
C CYS A 456 -25.31 11.30 14.41
N HIS A 457 -26.22 10.42 14.83
CA HIS A 457 -26.63 10.23 16.22
C HIS A 457 -25.65 9.30 16.96
N HIS A 458 -24.37 9.66 16.92
CA HIS A 458 -23.29 8.86 17.50
C HIS A 458 -23.35 8.79 19.04
N ASN A 459 -22.65 7.82 19.62
CA ASN A 459 -22.61 7.56 21.07
C ASN A 459 -24.00 7.35 21.72
N THR A 460 -25.01 7.07 20.91
CA THR A 460 -26.38 6.78 21.36
C THR A 460 -26.56 5.26 21.40
N GLN A 461 -27.24 4.74 22.43
CA GLN A 461 -27.53 3.31 22.50
C GLN A 461 -28.60 2.94 21.47
N LYS A 462 -28.54 1.73 20.89
CA LYS A 462 -29.55 1.30 19.89
C LYS A 462 -30.98 1.37 20.40
N THR A 463 -31.20 1.14 21.70
CA THR A 463 -32.52 1.22 22.37
C THR A 463 -33.06 2.64 22.45
N GLU A 464 -32.20 3.65 22.34
CA GLU A 464 -32.56 5.07 22.39
C GLU A 464 -32.87 5.65 21.01
N ILE A 465 -32.64 4.87 19.94
CA ILE A 465 -32.95 5.23 18.55
C ILE A 465 -34.20 4.50 18.12
N THR A 466 -35.28 5.26 17.98
CA THR A 466 -36.51 4.84 17.30
C THR A 466 -36.73 5.77 16.10
N GLU A 467 -37.57 5.37 15.15
CA GLU A 467 -37.87 6.17 13.95
C GLU A 467 -38.32 7.61 14.29
N ASN A 468 -38.82 7.84 15.52
CA ASN A 468 -39.41 9.10 15.96
C ASN A 468 -38.68 9.77 17.13
N LYS A 469 -37.67 9.14 17.72
CA LYS A 469 -37.00 9.64 18.94
C LYS A 469 -35.54 9.26 18.93
N VAL A 470 -34.69 10.30 18.96
CA VAL A 470 -33.23 10.23 19.08
C VAL A 470 -32.76 11.34 20.02
N PRO A 471 -31.65 11.17 20.75
CA PRO A 471 -31.09 12.24 21.57
C PRO A 471 -30.72 13.47 20.73
N LEU A 472 -30.95 14.65 21.29
CA LEU A 472 -30.55 15.91 20.69
C LEU A 472 -29.05 16.12 20.87
N CYS A 473 -28.38 16.77 19.91
CA CYS A 473 -26.95 17.10 20.00
C CYS A 473 -26.62 17.85 21.30
N ARG A 474 -27.51 18.78 21.70
CA ARG A 474 -27.37 19.58 22.92
C ARG A 474 -27.38 18.79 24.23
N SER A 475 -27.83 17.53 24.21
CA SER A 475 -27.79 16.66 25.38
C SER A 475 -26.36 16.32 25.80
N CYS A 476 -25.39 16.40 24.88
CA CYS A 476 -23.97 16.15 25.16
C CYS A 476 -23.06 17.31 24.74
N HIS A 477 -23.44 18.09 23.72
CA HIS A 477 -22.70 19.23 23.23
C HIS A 477 -23.26 20.54 23.78
N TYR A 478 -22.53 21.16 24.72
CA TYR A 478 -22.93 22.43 25.34
C TYR A 478 -22.65 23.63 24.43
N LYS A 479 -23.40 24.72 24.64
CA LYS A 479 -23.29 25.96 23.83
C LYS A 479 -21.89 26.57 23.88
N GLU A 480 -21.28 26.56 25.07
CA GLU A 480 -19.89 26.94 25.32
C GLU A 480 -19.18 25.77 25.99
N SER A 481 -18.17 25.21 25.34
CA SER A 481 -17.35 24.16 25.94
C SER A 481 -16.12 24.78 26.60
N ARG A 482 -15.95 24.57 27.90
CA ARG A 482 -14.75 24.97 28.66
C ARG A 482 -13.65 23.90 28.65
N SER A 483 -13.86 22.78 27.97
CA SER A 483 -12.91 21.67 27.90
C SER A 483 -12.37 21.51 26.49
N LEU A 484 -11.05 21.44 26.36
CA LEU A 484 -10.34 21.19 25.10
C LEU A 484 -10.79 19.88 24.42
N ASN A 485 -11.30 18.92 25.19
CA ASN A 485 -11.72 17.59 24.71
C ASN A 485 -13.21 17.50 24.37
N LYS A 486 -14.01 18.54 24.64
CA LYS A 486 -15.46 18.55 24.34
C LYS A 486 -15.76 19.55 23.23
N THR A 487 -16.35 19.06 22.14
CA THR A 487 -16.75 19.91 21.02
C THR A 487 -18.01 20.70 21.40
N GLY A 488 -17.97 22.04 21.31
CA GLY A 488 -19.14 22.89 21.53
C GLY A 488 -20.23 22.69 20.47
N LEU A 489 -21.47 23.10 20.76
CA LEU A 489 -22.64 22.79 19.94
C LEU A 489 -22.56 23.32 18.49
N VAL A 490 -22.10 24.55 18.29
CA VAL A 490 -21.90 25.11 16.93
C VAL A 490 -20.85 24.32 16.17
N SER A 491 -19.71 24.02 16.82
CA SER A 491 -18.65 23.23 16.22
C SER A 491 -19.09 21.79 15.92
N ALA A 492 -19.99 21.20 16.72
CA ALA A 492 -20.54 19.88 16.47
C ALA A 492 -21.39 19.88 15.18
N TYR A 493 -22.28 20.86 15.00
CA TYR A 493 -23.03 21.03 13.75
C TYR A 493 -22.10 21.26 12.56
N HIS A 494 -21.17 22.20 12.64
CA HIS A 494 -20.26 22.49 11.53
C HIS A 494 -19.37 21.30 11.18
N ARG A 495 -18.78 20.60 12.15
CA ARG A 495 -17.96 19.41 11.90
C ARG A 495 -18.78 18.27 11.31
N GLY A 496 -20.00 18.03 11.79
CA GLY A 496 -20.89 17.00 11.26
C GLY A 496 -21.32 17.29 9.83
N CYS A 497 -21.83 18.49 9.55
CA CYS A 497 -22.35 18.86 8.24
C CYS A 497 -21.23 19.10 7.21
N LEU A 498 -20.31 20.03 7.50
CA LEU A 498 -19.28 20.43 6.54
C LEU A 498 -18.23 19.32 6.37
N GLY A 499 -17.91 18.59 7.43
CA GLY A 499 -16.99 17.46 7.35
C GLY A 499 -17.54 16.35 6.45
N CYS A 500 -18.82 15.99 6.60
CA CYS A 500 -19.49 15.05 5.70
C CYS A 500 -19.46 15.55 4.24
N HIS A 501 -19.87 16.80 3.99
CA HIS A 501 -19.87 17.36 2.64
C HIS A 501 -18.47 17.40 2.01
N GLU A 502 -17.44 17.67 2.81
CA GLU A 502 -16.05 17.69 2.37
C GLU A 502 -15.54 16.30 1.97
N VAL A 503 -15.68 15.30 2.85
CA VAL A 503 -15.17 13.95 2.58
C VAL A 503 -15.97 13.25 1.48
N MET A 504 -17.28 13.54 1.37
CA MET A 504 -18.12 13.08 0.27
C MET A 504 -17.91 13.87 -1.03
N LYS A 505 -17.13 14.96 -0.98
CA LYS A 505 -16.83 15.85 -2.11
C LYS A 505 -18.10 16.41 -2.77
N LEU A 506 -19.04 16.88 -1.95
CA LEU A 506 -20.27 17.51 -2.44
C LEU A 506 -19.99 18.95 -2.92
N GLU A 507 -20.62 19.33 -4.03
CA GLU A 507 -20.48 20.67 -4.61
C GLU A 507 -21.30 21.73 -3.89
N LYS A 508 -22.38 21.33 -3.19
CA LYS A 508 -23.32 22.20 -2.48
C LYS A 508 -23.26 21.97 -0.97
N GLY A 509 -23.67 22.97 -0.20
CA GLY A 509 -23.71 22.93 1.26
C GLY A 509 -22.35 23.19 1.91
N ARG A 510 -21.46 23.92 1.22
CA ARG A 510 -20.13 24.30 1.74
C ARG A 510 -20.00 25.80 2.01
N LYS A 511 -20.99 26.61 1.59
CA LYS A 511 -21.04 28.05 1.86
C LYS A 511 -22.03 28.36 2.99
N CYS A 512 -21.80 29.44 3.75
CA CYS A 512 -22.62 29.82 4.90
C CYS A 512 -24.12 29.92 4.54
N SER A 513 -24.43 30.63 3.46
CA SER A 513 -25.80 30.90 3.02
C SER A 513 -26.55 29.69 2.46
N GLU A 514 -25.87 28.58 2.20
CA GLU A 514 -26.49 27.34 1.68
C GLU A 514 -27.16 26.52 2.78
N CYS A 515 -26.80 26.75 4.05
CA CYS A 515 -27.39 26.07 5.20
C CYS A 515 -28.28 27.01 6.03
N HIS A 516 -27.87 28.28 6.17
CA HIS A 516 -28.58 29.27 6.97
C HIS A 516 -28.39 30.68 6.39
N LYS A 517 -29.47 31.45 6.25
CA LYS A 517 -29.43 32.82 5.72
C LYS A 517 -28.87 33.79 6.76
N GLU A 518 -28.21 34.85 6.32
CA GLU A 518 -27.76 35.91 7.23
C GLU A 518 -28.94 36.58 7.92
N SER A 519 -28.82 36.86 9.22
CA SER A 519 -29.86 37.58 9.96
C SER A 519 -29.73 39.08 9.75
N ALA A 520 -30.86 39.78 9.62
CA ALA A 520 -30.92 41.25 9.55
C ALA A 520 -30.41 41.94 10.85
N LYS A 521 -30.32 41.22 11.98
CA LYS A 521 -29.91 41.76 13.29
C LYS A 521 -28.50 41.33 13.70
N ARG A 522 -27.49 41.56 12.86
CA ARG A 522 -26.08 41.35 13.25
C ARG A 522 -25.61 42.49 14.17
N PRO A 523 -25.16 42.23 15.41
CA PRO A 523 -24.53 43.27 16.22
C PRO A 523 -23.21 43.69 15.56
N LYS A 524 -23.09 44.97 15.15
CA LYS A 524 -21.90 45.51 14.47
C LYS A 524 -20.61 45.29 15.27
N GLU A 525 -20.68 45.26 16.60
CA GLU A 525 -19.52 45.13 17.51
C GLU A 525 -18.78 43.79 17.41
N ILE A 526 -19.49 42.67 17.16
CA ILE A 526 -18.89 41.32 17.07
C ILE A 526 -18.05 41.17 15.79
N ILE A 527 -18.37 41.92 14.73
CA ILE A 527 -17.68 41.86 13.44
C ILE A 527 -16.28 42.46 13.55
N THR A 528 -16.12 43.51 14.35
CA THR A 528 -14.83 44.19 14.60
C THR A 528 -13.90 43.37 15.50
N GLU A 529 -14.36 42.82 16.62
CA GLU A 529 -13.51 42.04 17.54
C GLU A 529 -13.09 40.66 16.99
N LYS A 530 -13.98 39.94 16.30
CA LYS A 530 -13.62 38.66 15.66
C LYS A 530 -12.60 38.87 14.54
N ASN A 531 -12.72 39.93 13.75
CA ASN A 531 -11.75 40.23 12.70
C ASN A 531 -10.37 40.56 13.30
N VAL A 532 -10.29 41.30 14.40
CA VAL A 532 -9.00 41.57 15.08
C VAL A 532 -8.38 40.29 15.64
N ASN A 533 -9.16 39.42 16.29
CA ASN A 533 -8.64 38.16 16.86
C ASN A 533 -8.29 37.11 15.79
N VAL A 534 -9.06 37.00 14.70
CA VAL A 534 -8.75 36.12 13.56
C VAL A 534 -7.52 36.63 12.80
N VAL A 535 -7.39 37.94 12.59
CA VAL A 535 -6.19 38.55 12.00
C VAL A 535 -4.97 38.34 12.90
N ARG A 536 -5.14 38.42 14.23
CA ARG A 536 -4.07 38.15 15.20
C ARG A 536 -3.66 36.67 15.22
N GLN A 537 -4.60 35.73 15.24
CA GLN A 537 -4.33 34.29 15.12
C GLN A 537 -3.64 33.92 13.80
N ASN A 538 -4.07 34.52 12.69
CA ASN A 538 -3.46 34.32 11.37
C ASN A 538 -2.06 34.97 11.26
N LYS A 539 -1.82 36.12 11.92
CA LYS A 539 -0.49 36.75 12.00
C LYS A 539 0.48 36.01 12.93
N GLU A 540 0.00 35.38 14.00
CA GLU A 540 0.82 34.66 14.99
C GLU A 540 1.17 33.20 14.57
N LYS A 541 0.73 32.71 13.40
CA LYS A 541 0.96 31.31 12.93
C LYS A 541 0.50 30.21 13.90
N ILE A 542 -0.46 30.48 14.78
CA ILE A 542 -1.00 29.48 15.69
C ILE A 542 -2.33 28.99 15.09
N LEU A 543 -2.32 27.75 14.58
CA LEU A 543 -3.46 26.97 14.07
C LEU A 543 -3.93 27.29 12.63
N ASN A 544 -3.23 26.73 11.66
CA ASN A 544 -3.84 26.08 10.48
C ASN A 544 -2.89 25.04 9.88
N VAL A 545 -2.34 24.21 10.76
CA VAL A 545 -1.77 22.93 10.36
C VAL A 545 -2.82 21.88 10.67
N TRP A 546 -3.80 21.78 9.76
CA TRP A 546 -4.59 20.56 9.61
C TRP A 546 -3.60 19.52 9.05
N HIS A 547 -3.04 18.69 9.93
CA HIS A 547 -2.32 17.50 9.50
C HIS A 547 -3.35 16.38 9.29
N PRO A 548 -3.25 15.62 8.19
CA PRO A 548 -4.03 14.41 7.98
C PRO A 548 -3.76 13.35 9.05
#